data_AF-A0A8S1K7M7-F1
#
_entry.id   AF-A0A8S1K7M7-F1
#
_cell.length_a   1.000
_cell.length_b   1.000
_cell.length_c   1.000
_cell.angle_alpha   90.00
_cell.angle_beta   90.00
_cell.angle_gamma   90.00
#
_symmetry.space_group_name_H-M   'P 1'
#
loop_
_entity.id
_entity.type
_entity.pdbx_description
1 polymer ?
#
loop_
_entity_poly.entity_id
_entity_poly.type
_entity_poly.pdbx_seq_one_letter_code
_entity_poly.pdbx_strand_id
1 'polypeptide(L)'
;MGDAFEEIFAFSSVKKNTYLTKLQEIQALENQNQMDVENDDDFIYLGDCFNKQWPDFTHSQYSYPRKITIKYEYDKYELRNMLCSTLEKKQVSITQRIQKFEDEYKQWEKLNQKEPEPNVYFGRILKFEKVFENQSDTQSTQKLSNSKQALYLDFKEDQIPKKLNLSNIENEGAYLYPGKIVGVVINQSTDKELEVNKFLQVYPEDMSIQVEPSNFKNYQLQQRQDSIVMVIAAGPFEKEGKFGYKGLFNLVEKIKKKQISCDILMLLGPILDVQNQENLDKYNFEYEEFLELILQAIIEELPKVQVIVVNSTKEINTFHPVPQPPLNIKVEQQKKKVQVENLMFVGNPCILQIEDMTIGIINEEVISEINSGSEKIGVQKLNKIESALKQIIEQKSFVPINPTKFPCDLSKQEFLDFDQCPDVIITPSHFTQSAKLIDQTVFINPQFFQPAQQYAILTFNGNNELDIISRKIRVDFGKL
;
A
#
# COMPACT_ATOMS: atom_id res chain seq x y z
N MET A 1 -25.63 -11.00 -20.97
CA MET A 1 -24.24 -11.04 -21.50
C MET A 1 -23.76 -9.68 -22.01
N GLY A 2 -24.58 -8.61 -21.91
CA GLY A 2 -24.31 -7.29 -22.49
C GLY A 2 -23.78 -6.23 -21.52
N ASP A 3 -24.11 -6.29 -20.22
CA ASP A 3 -24.03 -5.13 -19.31
C ASP A 3 -22.65 -4.45 -19.22
N ALA A 4 -21.56 -5.20 -19.01
CA ALA A 4 -20.24 -4.55 -18.88
C ALA A 4 -19.71 -3.99 -20.20
N PHE A 5 -20.04 -4.63 -21.33
CA PHE A 5 -19.70 -4.10 -22.64
C PHE A 5 -20.56 -2.91 -22.99
N GLU A 6 -21.86 -2.96 -22.73
CA GLU A 6 -22.73 -1.80 -22.82
C GLU A 6 -22.23 -0.67 -21.92
N GLU A 7 -21.71 -0.94 -20.73
CA GLU A 7 -21.09 0.07 -19.87
C GLU A 7 -19.79 0.63 -20.48
N ILE A 8 -18.82 -0.22 -20.85
CA ILE A 8 -17.54 0.22 -21.44
C ILE A 8 -17.76 0.98 -22.75
N PHE A 9 -18.67 0.51 -23.62
CA PHE A 9 -18.95 1.13 -24.93
C PHE A 9 -20.02 2.23 -24.90
N ALA A 10 -20.88 2.30 -23.89
CA ALA A 10 -21.68 3.51 -23.64
C ALA A 10 -20.79 4.62 -23.08
N PHE A 11 -19.75 4.23 -22.33
CA PHE A 11 -18.76 5.13 -21.78
C PHE A 11 -17.76 5.63 -22.83
N SER A 12 -17.24 4.76 -23.72
CA SER A 12 -16.34 5.15 -24.82
C SER A 12 -17.09 5.56 -26.09
N SER A 13 -16.69 6.68 -26.69
CA SER A 13 -17.29 7.19 -27.94
C SER A 13 -16.82 6.48 -29.22
N VAL A 14 -15.92 5.49 -29.15
CA VAL A 14 -15.30 4.84 -30.31
C VAL A 14 -15.56 3.33 -30.31
N LYS A 15 -15.99 2.79 -31.47
CA LYS A 15 -16.40 1.39 -31.77
C LYS A 15 -17.88 1.02 -31.61
N LYS A 16 -18.80 2.00 -31.54
CA LYS A 16 -20.26 1.78 -31.57
C LYS A 16 -20.74 0.91 -32.75
N ASN A 17 -20.15 1.03 -33.94
CA ASN A 17 -20.74 0.50 -35.18
C ASN A 17 -20.53 -1.00 -35.47
N THR A 18 -19.49 -1.64 -34.94
CA THR A 18 -19.23 -3.08 -35.24
C THR A 18 -19.97 -4.00 -34.26
N TYR A 19 -20.35 -3.48 -33.09
CA TYR A 19 -21.03 -4.23 -32.03
C TYR A 19 -22.55 -3.98 -32.01
N LEU A 20 -23.03 -2.81 -32.50
CA LEU A 20 -24.47 -2.52 -32.65
C LEU A 20 -25.23 -3.61 -33.42
N THR A 21 -24.61 -4.22 -34.44
CA THR A 21 -25.23 -5.31 -35.23
C THR A 21 -25.39 -6.61 -34.43
N LYS A 22 -24.48 -6.90 -33.49
CA LYS A 22 -24.56 -8.07 -32.59
C LYS A 22 -25.42 -7.80 -31.36
N LEU A 23 -25.42 -6.57 -30.85
CA LEU A 23 -26.31 -6.12 -29.77
C LEU A 23 -27.78 -6.12 -30.21
N GLN A 24 -28.09 -5.77 -31.46
CA GLN A 24 -29.46 -5.86 -32.00
C GLN A 24 -29.99 -7.31 -32.06
N GLU A 25 -29.10 -8.30 -32.23
CA GLU A 25 -29.46 -9.72 -32.20
C GLU A 25 -29.69 -10.23 -30.75
N ILE A 26 -29.03 -9.63 -29.76
CA ILE A 26 -29.11 -10.01 -28.33
C ILE A 26 -30.24 -9.25 -27.61
N GLN A 27 -30.47 -7.97 -27.93
CA GLN A 27 -31.56 -7.14 -27.39
C GLN A 27 -32.96 -7.60 -27.83
N ALA A 28 -33.05 -8.45 -28.85
CA ALA A 28 -34.29 -9.14 -29.22
C ALA A 28 -34.74 -10.20 -28.18
N LEU A 29 -33.93 -10.52 -27.16
CA LEU A 29 -34.17 -11.60 -26.19
C LEU A 29 -34.43 -11.15 -24.74
N GLU A 30 -34.25 -9.88 -24.36
CA GLU A 30 -34.26 -9.45 -22.95
C GLU A 30 -35.25 -8.32 -22.60
N ASN A 31 -36.32 -8.11 -23.39
CA ASN A 31 -37.37 -7.17 -23.01
C ASN A 31 -38.33 -7.77 -21.96
N GLN A 32 -38.06 -7.54 -20.67
CA GLN A 32 -39.10 -7.19 -19.70
C GLN A 32 -38.55 -6.51 -18.41
N ASN A 33 -38.99 -5.26 -18.25
CA ASN A 33 -39.21 -4.47 -17.00
C ASN A 33 -38.11 -3.55 -16.43
N GLN A 34 -38.16 -2.31 -16.93
CA GLN A 34 -38.26 -0.99 -16.28
C GLN A 34 -37.62 -0.66 -14.90
N MET A 35 -36.79 0.42 -14.99
CA MET A 35 -36.46 1.59 -14.13
C MET A 35 -37.19 1.75 -12.76
N ASP A 36 -36.57 2.33 -11.71
CA ASP A 36 -36.30 3.78 -11.58
C ASP A 36 -35.10 4.16 -10.67
N VAL A 37 -34.68 5.41 -10.86
CA VAL A 37 -33.58 6.20 -10.27
C VAL A 37 -34.05 6.97 -9.04
N GLU A 38 -33.21 7.15 -8.02
CA GLU A 38 -33.26 8.35 -7.16
C GLU A 38 -31.89 8.66 -6.52
N ASN A 39 -31.67 9.96 -6.28
CA ASN A 39 -30.44 10.64 -5.87
C ASN A 39 -30.06 10.41 -4.39
N ASP A 40 -28.81 10.68 -4.03
CA ASP A 40 -28.45 11.70 -3.02
C ASP A 40 -26.92 11.80 -2.82
N ASP A 41 -26.41 13.03 -2.93
CA ASP A 41 -25.03 13.42 -2.63
C ASP A 41 -24.88 13.60 -1.11
N ASP A 42 -24.22 12.65 -0.45
CA ASP A 42 -23.77 12.79 0.94
C ASP A 42 -22.23 12.76 1.01
N PHE A 43 -21.62 13.95 1.06
CA PHE A 43 -20.24 14.10 1.52
C PHE A 43 -20.22 13.98 3.04
N ILE A 44 -19.72 12.84 3.54
CA ILE A 44 -19.50 12.64 4.97
C ILE A 44 -18.14 13.26 5.35
N TYR A 45 -18.19 14.44 5.96
CA TYR A 45 -17.04 15.06 6.63
C TYR A 45 -16.85 14.39 8.00
N LEU A 46 -15.75 13.67 8.19
CA LEU A 46 -15.35 13.11 9.49
C LEU A 46 -13.92 13.54 9.82
N GLY A 47 -13.80 14.50 10.74
CA GLY A 47 -12.53 14.77 11.41
C GLY A 47 -12.39 16.16 12.00
N ASP A 48 -12.99 16.39 13.17
CA ASP A 48 -12.79 17.57 14.04
C ASP A 48 -11.38 17.63 14.68
N CYS A 49 -10.32 17.56 13.87
CA CYS A 49 -8.94 17.76 14.33
C CYS A 49 -8.19 18.87 13.58
N PHE A 50 -8.81 19.51 12.58
CA PHE A 50 -8.13 20.45 11.66
C PHE A 50 -8.88 21.78 11.49
N ASN A 51 -9.30 22.40 12.60
CA ASN A 51 -9.90 23.73 12.60
C ASN A 51 -8.83 24.84 12.70
N LYS A 52 -7.97 24.95 11.68
CA LYS A 52 -7.31 26.21 11.31
C LYS A 52 -7.66 26.46 9.86
N GLN A 53 -8.14 27.66 9.52
CA GLN A 53 -8.42 28.08 8.15
C GLN A 53 -7.25 27.67 7.25
N TRP A 54 -7.46 26.64 6.44
CA TRP A 54 -6.52 26.25 5.41
C TRP A 54 -6.51 27.36 4.35
N PRO A 55 -5.36 27.69 3.75
CA PRO A 55 -5.32 28.64 2.65
C PRO A 55 -6.25 28.17 1.52
N ASP A 56 -6.95 29.10 0.88
CA ASP A 56 -7.76 28.82 -0.29
C ASP A 56 -6.84 28.28 -1.41
N PHE A 57 -6.94 26.98 -1.69
CA PHE A 57 -6.20 26.36 -2.77
C PHE A 57 -6.84 26.78 -4.10
N THR A 58 -6.18 27.67 -4.83
CA THR A 58 -6.57 27.96 -6.20
C THR A 58 -6.17 26.77 -7.08
N HIS A 59 -7.17 26.04 -7.56
CA HIS A 59 -6.96 24.90 -8.45
C HIS A 59 -6.60 25.40 -9.87
N SER A 60 -5.46 24.96 -10.42
CA SER A 60 -5.18 25.17 -11.85
C SER A 60 -6.20 24.36 -12.65
N GLN A 61 -6.86 24.97 -13.64
CA GLN A 61 -7.82 24.22 -14.46
C GLN A 61 -7.13 23.30 -15.49
N TYR A 62 -5.81 23.38 -15.69
CA TYR A 62 -5.16 22.82 -16.89
C TYR A 62 -3.65 22.58 -16.79
N SER A 63 -3.08 22.07 -15.69
CA SER A 63 -1.63 21.78 -15.73
C SER A 63 -1.25 20.41 -15.20
N TYR A 64 -1.01 19.48 -16.13
CA TYR A 64 -0.32 18.20 -15.92
C TYR A 64 0.81 18.37 -14.89
N PRO A 65 1.03 17.44 -13.94
CA PRO A 65 2.27 17.42 -13.17
C PRO A 65 3.44 17.46 -14.17
N ARG A 66 4.35 18.43 -14.01
CA ARG A 66 5.38 18.69 -15.04
C ARG A 66 6.31 17.50 -15.21
N LYS A 67 6.43 16.66 -14.17
CA LYS A 67 7.16 15.39 -14.19
C LYS A 67 6.73 14.49 -13.01
N ILE A 68 6.30 13.27 -13.30
CA ILE A 68 6.22 12.18 -12.31
C ILE A 68 7.42 11.26 -12.58
N THR A 69 8.21 10.96 -11.54
CA THR A 69 9.39 10.10 -11.68
C THR A 69 9.29 8.93 -10.71
N ILE A 70 9.56 7.72 -11.19
CA ILE A 70 9.72 6.55 -10.33
C ILE A 70 11.10 6.65 -9.69
N LYS A 71 11.14 6.75 -8.35
CA LYS A 71 12.38 6.72 -7.58
C LYS A 71 12.82 5.30 -7.30
N TYR A 72 11.86 4.43 -7.01
CA TYR A 72 12.13 3.08 -6.57
C TYR A 72 10.99 2.15 -6.96
N GLU A 73 11.31 1.07 -7.66
CA GLU A 73 10.41 -0.05 -7.93
C GLU A 73 11.21 -1.29 -8.35
N TYR A 74 10.54 -2.44 -8.37
CA TYR A 74 11.11 -3.68 -8.87
C TYR A 74 11.07 -3.77 -10.40
N ASP A 75 12.22 -3.97 -11.04
CA ASP A 75 12.35 -3.99 -12.50
C ASP A 75 11.84 -5.32 -13.10
N LYS A 76 11.01 -5.19 -14.15
CA LYS A 76 10.54 -6.29 -14.98
C LYS A 76 11.68 -7.11 -15.61
N TYR A 77 12.85 -6.53 -15.89
CA TYR A 77 13.96 -7.29 -16.50
C TYR A 77 14.68 -8.22 -15.53
N GLU A 78 14.53 -8.02 -14.21
CA GLU A 78 15.01 -8.94 -13.18
C GLU A 78 14.15 -10.23 -13.08
N LEU A 79 13.05 -10.31 -13.85
CA LEU A 79 12.18 -11.49 -13.94
C LEU A 79 12.85 -12.78 -14.43
N ARG A 80 14.01 -12.72 -15.09
CA ARG A 80 14.66 -13.92 -15.65
C ARG A 80 15.12 -14.94 -14.59
N ASN A 81 15.16 -14.55 -13.32
CA ASN A 81 15.57 -15.42 -12.22
C ASN A 81 14.39 -15.88 -11.35
N MET A 82 13.30 -16.32 -11.98
CA MET A 82 12.09 -16.79 -11.28
C MET A 82 12.24 -18.23 -10.75
N LEU A 83 13.24 -18.45 -9.90
CA LEU A 83 13.36 -19.64 -9.07
C LEU A 83 13.42 -19.17 -7.62
N CYS A 84 12.53 -19.74 -6.80
CA CYS A 84 12.50 -19.59 -5.34
C CYS A 84 13.90 -19.33 -4.80
N SER A 85 14.07 -18.20 -4.14
CA SER A 85 15.31 -17.90 -3.46
C SER A 85 15.67 -19.03 -2.50
N THR A 86 16.92 -19.47 -2.57
CA THR A 86 17.47 -20.41 -1.61
C THR A 86 17.31 -19.83 -0.20
N LEU A 87 17.13 -20.69 0.80
CA LEU A 87 17.06 -20.28 2.21
C LEU A 87 18.24 -19.35 2.58
N GLU A 88 19.40 -19.60 1.98
CA GLU A 88 20.61 -18.78 2.09
C GLU A 88 20.40 -17.31 1.70
N LYS A 89 19.76 -17.02 0.55
CA LYS A 89 19.52 -15.63 0.13
C LYS A 89 18.61 -14.90 1.10
N LYS A 90 17.57 -15.58 1.60
CA LYS A 90 16.67 -15.02 2.61
C LYS A 90 17.42 -14.74 3.91
N GLN A 91 18.26 -15.68 4.35
CA GLN A 91 19.07 -15.52 5.55
C GLN A 91 20.04 -14.34 5.43
N VAL A 92 20.77 -14.24 4.31
CA VAL A 92 21.68 -13.12 4.04
C VAL A 92 20.95 -11.78 4.10
N SER A 93 19.77 -11.68 3.48
CA SER A 93 18.93 -10.46 3.53
C SER A 93 18.54 -10.07 4.95
N ILE A 94 18.10 -11.03 5.77
CA ILE A 94 17.73 -10.78 7.18
C ILE A 94 18.95 -10.33 7.99
N THR A 95 20.07 -11.03 7.87
CA THR A 95 21.34 -10.71 8.54
C THR A 95 21.81 -9.29 8.19
N GLN A 96 21.69 -8.88 6.92
CA GLN A 96 22.04 -7.54 6.47
C GLN A 96 21.13 -6.47 7.09
N ARG A 97 19.83 -6.72 7.19
CA ARG A 97 18.90 -5.77 7.83
C ARG A 97 19.12 -5.64 9.33
N ILE A 98 19.40 -6.74 10.03
CA ILE A 98 19.78 -6.72 11.46
C ILE A 98 21.03 -5.87 11.64
N GLN A 99 22.05 -6.09 10.80
CA GLN A 99 23.29 -5.30 10.84
C GLN A 99 23.03 -3.81 10.58
N LYS A 100 22.23 -3.48 9.55
CA LYS A 100 21.88 -2.09 9.22
C LYS A 100 21.20 -1.41 10.41
N PHE A 101 20.25 -2.07 11.05
CA PHE A 101 19.57 -1.54 12.23
C PHE A 101 20.53 -1.34 13.42
N GLU A 102 21.44 -2.29 13.66
CA GLU A 102 22.47 -2.17 14.69
C GLU A 102 23.40 -0.98 14.44
N ASP A 103 23.85 -0.79 13.20
CA ASP A 103 24.73 0.34 12.83
C ASP A 103 24.01 1.68 12.98
N GLU A 104 22.75 1.76 12.54
CA GLU A 104 21.92 2.96 12.70
C GLU A 104 21.67 3.29 14.18
N TYR A 105 21.40 2.29 15.02
CA TYR A 105 21.20 2.48 16.45
C TYR A 105 22.49 2.99 17.13
N LYS A 106 23.64 2.37 16.87
CA LYS A 106 24.93 2.80 17.42
C LYS A 106 25.31 4.21 16.96
N GLN A 107 25.03 4.54 15.70
CA GLN A 107 25.22 5.89 15.19
C GLN A 107 24.33 6.88 15.94
N TRP A 108 23.05 6.54 16.15
CA TRP A 108 22.12 7.37 16.93
C TRP A 108 22.56 7.55 18.38
N GLU A 109 23.03 6.49 19.06
CA GLU A 109 23.59 6.59 20.43
C GLU A 109 24.74 7.58 20.49
N LYS A 110 25.67 7.47 19.53
CA LYS A 110 26.83 8.36 19.42
C LYS A 110 26.44 9.82 19.17
N LEU A 111 25.50 10.05 18.25
CA LEU A 111 25.03 11.40 17.92
C LEU A 111 24.31 12.07 19.09
N ASN A 112 23.54 11.28 19.85
CA ASN A 112 22.78 11.76 21.01
C ASN A 112 23.56 11.72 22.33
N GLN A 113 24.87 11.42 22.27
CA GLN A 113 25.75 11.34 23.44
C GLN A 113 25.20 10.42 24.54
N LYS A 114 24.51 9.34 24.15
CA LYS A 114 23.99 8.34 25.09
C LYS A 114 25.10 7.37 25.47
N GLU A 115 25.11 6.96 26.74
CA GLU A 115 25.99 5.88 27.17
C GLU A 115 25.55 4.56 26.51
N PRO A 116 26.49 3.74 26.00
CA PRO A 116 26.14 2.46 25.38
C PRO A 116 25.41 1.56 26.36
N GLU A 117 24.29 1.01 25.90
CA GLU A 117 23.55 0.03 26.69
C GLU A 117 24.38 -1.25 26.90
N PRO A 118 24.44 -1.81 28.12
CA PRO A 118 25.10 -3.08 28.35
C PRO A 118 24.25 -4.26 27.84
N ASN A 119 24.88 -5.36 27.43
CA ASN A 119 24.21 -6.62 27.09
C ASN A 119 23.09 -6.49 26.05
N VAL A 120 23.38 -5.81 24.94
CA VAL A 120 22.44 -5.65 23.82
C VAL A 120 22.57 -6.81 22.84
N TYR A 121 21.43 -7.36 22.43
CA TYR A 121 21.32 -8.28 21.31
C TYR A 121 20.44 -7.69 20.22
N PHE A 122 20.88 -7.83 18.98
CA PHE A 122 20.09 -7.46 17.80
C PHE A 122 19.61 -8.71 17.11
N GLY A 123 18.35 -8.69 16.66
CA GLY A 123 17.76 -9.84 16.02
C GLY A 123 16.37 -9.59 15.49
N ARG A 124 15.80 -10.63 14.91
CA ARG A 124 14.45 -10.66 14.37
C ARG A 124 13.53 -11.44 15.30
N ILE A 125 12.32 -10.92 15.51
CA ILE A 125 11.29 -11.62 16.26
C ILE A 125 10.74 -12.78 15.43
N LEU A 126 10.76 -13.98 16.03
CA LEU A 126 10.02 -15.16 15.56
C LEU A 126 8.86 -15.45 16.50
N LYS A 127 7.80 -16.04 15.97
CA LYS A 127 6.63 -16.48 16.73
C LYS A 127 6.34 -17.94 16.39
N PHE A 128 6.37 -18.79 17.40
CA PHE A 128 6.03 -20.20 17.25
C PHE A 128 4.81 -20.55 18.09
N GLU A 129 3.90 -21.33 17.52
CA GLU A 129 2.82 -21.95 18.26
C GLU A 129 3.36 -23.17 19.00
N LYS A 130 3.18 -23.20 20.32
CA LYS A 130 3.37 -24.43 21.08
C LYS A 130 2.21 -25.37 20.75
N VAL A 131 2.45 -26.38 19.92
CA VAL A 131 1.55 -27.53 19.82
C VAL A 131 1.72 -28.32 21.12
N PHE A 132 0.70 -28.30 21.98
CA PHE A 132 0.63 -29.25 23.07
C PHE A 132 0.25 -30.60 22.48
N GLU A 133 1.23 -31.49 22.28
CA GLU A 133 0.93 -32.91 22.11
C GLU A 133 0.43 -33.45 23.45
N ASN A 134 -0.88 -33.43 23.66
CA ASN A 134 -1.49 -34.20 24.74
C ASN A 134 -1.38 -35.67 24.37
N GLN A 135 -0.38 -36.36 24.94
CA GLN A 135 -0.42 -37.82 24.98
C GLN A 135 -1.49 -38.28 25.98
N SER A 136 -2.19 -39.35 25.58
CA SER A 136 -3.21 -40.15 26.28
C SER A 136 -4.66 -39.63 26.35
N ASP A 137 -5.45 -40.21 25.44
CA ASP A 137 -6.67 -40.99 25.66
C ASP A 137 -7.97 -40.37 26.22
N THR A 138 -9.03 -40.79 25.52
CA THR A 138 -10.48 -40.76 25.81
C THR A 138 -11.27 -39.49 25.50
N GLN A 139 -11.99 -39.59 24.37
CA GLN A 139 -13.30 -38.99 24.04
C GLN A 139 -13.75 -37.79 24.89
N SER A 140 -13.47 -36.58 24.41
CA SER A 140 -14.44 -35.47 24.52
C SER A 140 -14.11 -34.38 23.50
N THR A 141 -15.12 -34.03 22.71
CA THR A 141 -15.16 -32.84 21.86
C THR A 141 -15.19 -31.59 22.73
N GLN A 142 -14.01 -31.06 23.05
CA GLN A 142 -13.87 -29.70 23.60
C GLN A 142 -12.95 -28.89 22.68
N LYS A 143 -13.46 -27.70 22.32
CA LYS A 143 -12.78 -26.67 21.55
C LYS A 143 -11.33 -26.48 22.03
N LEU A 144 -10.36 -26.72 21.14
CA LEU A 144 -8.98 -26.27 21.31
C LEU A 144 -8.96 -24.74 21.31
N SER A 145 -8.99 -24.13 22.50
CA SER A 145 -8.73 -22.70 22.66
C SER A 145 -7.73 -22.52 23.80
N ASN A 146 -6.46 -22.31 23.43
CA ASN A 146 -5.41 -21.54 24.12
C ASN A 146 -4.01 -22.10 23.80
N SER A 147 -3.54 -21.93 22.56
CA SER A 147 -2.09 -21.99 22.29
C SER A 147 -1.46 -20.69 22.80
N LYS A 148 -0.63 -20.78 23.85
CA LYS A 148 0.24 -19.64 24.22
C LYS A 148 1.36 -19.57 23.17
N GLN A 149 1.24 -18.63 22.24
CA GLN A 149 2.31 -18.32 21.29
C GLN A 149 3.54 -17.82 22.07
N ALA A 150 4.72 -18.28 21.66
CA ALA A 150 5.99 -17.91 22.29
C ALA A 150 6.84 -17.12 21.29
N LEU A 151 7.43 -16.02 21.79
CA LEU A 151 8.31 -15.16 21.01
C LEU A 151 9.77 -15.57 21.21
N TYR A 152 10.54 -15.51 20.13
CA TYR A 152 11.98 -15.82 20.10
C TYR A 152 12.73 -14.71 19.39
N LEU A 153 14.00 -14.56 19.75
CA LEU A 153 14.94 -13.71 19.03
C LEU A 153 15.85 -14.58 18.17
N ASP A 154 15.78 -14.34 16.87
CA ASP A 154 16.64 -14.91 15.84
C ASP A 154 17.80 -13.96 15.58
N PHE A 155 19.03 -14.43 15.78
CA PHE A 155 20.21 -13.58 15.78
C PHE A 155 20.79 -13.41 14.38
N LYS A 156 21.75 -12.49 14.25
CA LYS A 156 22.48 -12.22 13.01
C LYS A 156 23.32 -13.43 12.54
N GLU A 157 23.81 -14.23 13.48
CA GLU A 157 24.67 -15.40 13.27
C GLU A 157 23.86 -16.70 13.36
N ASP A 158 24.42 -17.84 12.94
CA ASP A 158 23.82 -19.20 13.05
C ASP A 158 23.66 -19.70 14.50
N GLN A 159 23.37 -18.80 15.43
CA GLN A 159 23.01 -19.12 16.80
C GLN A 159 21.56 -19.59 16.84
N ILE A 160 21.30 -20.57 17.70
CA ILE A 160 19.95 -21.09 17.91
C ILE A 160 19.06 -19.95 18.46
N PRO A 161 17.89 -19.67 17.86
CA PRO A 161 16.98 -18.67 18.37
C PRO A 161 16.62 -18.92 19.83
N LYS A 162 16.66 -17.87 20.66
CA LYS A 162 16.36 -17.98 22.09
C LYS A 162 14.98 -17.40 22.40
N LYS A 163 14.24 -18.07 23.27
CA LYS A 163 12.92 -17.61 23.70
C LYS A 163 13.04 -16.34 24.53
N LEU A 164 12.13 -15.40 24.33
CA LEU A 164 12.08 -14.17 25.09
C LEU A 164 11.24 -14.37 26.36
N ASN A 165 11.83 -14.11 27.52
CA ASN A 165 11.12 -13.94 28.78
C ASN A 165 10.85 -12.44 28.98
N LEU A 166 9.57 -12.08 28.98
CA LEU A 166 9.07 -10.71 28.96
C LEU A 166 8.53 -10.26 30.34
N SER A 167 8.85 -10.98 31.42
CA SER A 167 8.26 -10.73 32.74
C SER A 167 8.74 -9.44 33.40
N ASN A 168 9.95 -8.96 33.07
CA ASN A 168 10.64 -7.87 33.77
C ASN A 168 10.93 -6.68 32.84
N ILE A 169 10.01 -6.36 31.93
CA ILE A 169 10.24 -5.30 30.94
C ILE A 169 10.03 -3.91 31.55
N GLU A 170 11.03 -3.05 31.43
CA GLU A 170 11.00 -1.67 31.92
C GLU A 170 10.20 -0.72 31.00
N ASN A 171 10.32 -0.85 29.68
CA ASN A 171 9.61 0.03 28.75
C ASN A 171 8.28 -0.57 28.27
N GLU A 172 7.20 -0.04 28.84
CA GLU A 172 5.83 -0.34 28.39
C GLU A 172 5.57 0.18 26.97
N GLY A 173 4.66 -0.49 26.25
CA GLY A 173 4.21 -0.07 24.92
C GLY A 173 4.91 -0.77 23.75
N ALA A 174 5.71 -1.81 23.99
CA ALA A 174 6.33 -2.56 22.89
C ALA A 174 5.28 -3.28 22.03
N TYR A 175 5.50 -3.24 20.71
CA TYR A 175 4.63 -3.83 19.70
C TYR A 175 5.45 -4.83 18.89
N LEU A 176 5.26 -6.12 19.13
CA LEU A 176 6.10 -7.20 18.59
C LEU A 176 5.30 -8.05 17.61
N TYR A 177 5.89 -8.44 16.49
CA TYR A 177 5.26 -9.33 15.50
C TYR A 177 6.36 -10.09 14.75
N PRO A 178 6.02 -11.24 14.12
CA PRO A 178 6.98 -12.01 13.33
C PRO A 178 7.65 -11.15 12.25
N GLY A 179 8.97 -11.19 12.16
CA GLY A 179 9.72 -10.41 11.17
C GLY A 179 10.27 -9.09 11.70
N LYS A 180 9.75 -8.57 12.81
CA LYS A 180 10.24 -7.30 13.39
C LYS A 180 11.71 -7.42 13.80
N ILE A 181 12.53 -6.51 13.31
CA ILE A 181 13.93 -6.35 13.73
C ILE A 181 13.94 -5.44 14.95
N VAL A 182 14.63 -5.91 15.99
CA VAL A 182 14.71 -5.24 17.30
C VAL A 182 16.12 -5.33 17.87
N GLY A 183 16.48 -4.30 18.63
CA GLY A 183 17.52 -4.39 19.64
C GLY A 183 16.90 -4.68 21.00
N VAL A 184 17.52 -5.55 21.79
CA VAL A 184 17.01 -6.02 23.08
C VAL A 184 18.11 -5.94 24.12
N VAL A 185 17.85 -5.23 25.21
CA VAL A 185 18.71 -5.23 26.40
C VAL A 185 18.24 -6.34 27.32
N ILE A 186 19.18 -7.14 27.80
CA ILE A 186 18.87 -8.29 28.66
C ILE A 186 19.46 -8.14 30.06
N ASN A 187 18.74 -8.65 31.06
CA ASN A 187 19.27 -8.81 32.41
C ASN A 187 20.17 -10.05 32.48
N GLN A 188 19.68 -11.16 31.91
CA GLN A 188 20.31 -12.47 31.97
C GLN A 188 20.06 -13.27 30.69
N SER A 189 21.02 -14.13 30.34
CA SER A 189 20.93 -15.07 29.23
C SER A 189 21.13 -16.49 29.76
N THR A 190 20.28 -17.42 29.32
CA THR A 190 20.51 -18.87 29.44
C THR A 190 20.70 -19.46 28.06
N ASP A 191 20.97 -20.78 27.97
CA ASP A 191 21.09 -21.45 26.67
C ASP A 191 19.79 -21.40 25.84
N LYS A 192 18.63 -21.28 26.50
CA LYS A 192 17.31 -21.38 25.85
C LYS A 192 16.49 -20.09 25.89
N GLU A 193 16.73 -19.21 26.86
CA GLU A 193 15.92 -18.04 27.11
C GLU A 193 16.75 -16.77 27.35
N LEU A 194 16.21 -15.63 26.93
CA LEU A 194 16.70 -14.28 27.23
C LEU A 194 15.72 -13.58 28.16
N GLU A 195 16.18 -13.13 29.33
CA GLU A 195 15.39 -12.28 30.20
C GLU A 195 15.48 -10.83 29.70
N VAL A 196 14.41 -10.38 29.05
CA VAL A 196 14.35 -9.05 28.42
C VAL A 196 14.11 -7.99 29.47
N ASN A 197 15.00 -7.00 29.52
CA ASN A 197 14.80 -5.77 30.27
C ASN A 197 14.07 -4.73 29.42
N LYS A 198 14.58 -4.39 28.23
CA LYS A 198 13.95 -3.38 27.38
C LYS A 198 14.18 -3.61 25.90
N PHE A 199 13.22 -3.16 25.10
CA PHE A 199 13.36 -3.08 23.65
C PHE A 199 13.93 -1.72 23.27
N LEU A 200 14.96 -1.72 22.44
CA LEU A 200 15.52 -0.50 21.89
C LEU A 200 14.53 0.14 20.90
N GLN A 201 14.28 1.43 21.07
CA GLN A 201 13.47 2.24 20.14
C GLN A 201 14.39 3.28 19.51
N VAL A 202 14.40 3.34 18.18
CA VAL A 202 14.99 4.44 17.42
C VAL A 202 13.84 5.40 17.12
N TYR A 203 13.85 6.60 17.69
CA TYR A 203 12.85 7.61 17.37
C TYR A 203 13.27 8.37 16.11
N PRO A 204 12.41 8.42 15.06
CA PRO A 204 12.69 9.22 13.87
C PRO A 204 12.89 10.71 14.18
N GLU A 205 12.21 11.24 15.21
CA GLU A 205 12.35 12.64 15.65
C GLU A 205 13.80 12.97 16.07
N ASP A 206 14.51 12.04 16.69
CA ASP A 206 15.90 12.22 17.12
C ASP A 206 16.90 12.13 15.95
N MET A 207 16.50 11.56 14.81
CA MET A 207 17.27 11.53 13.56
C MET A 207 16.93 12.73 12.65
N SER A 208 15.74 13.32 12.82
CA SER A 208 15.19 14.37 11.95
C SER A 208 15.80 15.76 12.14
N ILE A 209 16.54 16.00 13.23
CA ILE A 209 17.12 17.32 13.53
C ILE A 209 18.44 17.59 12.75
N GLN A 210 19.10 16.57 12.20
CA GLN A 210 20.49 16.71 11.72
C GLN A 210 20.72 16.42 10.24
N VAL A 211 19.71 15.93 9.50
CA VAL A 211 19.83 15.76 8.04
C VAL A 211 18.84 16.70 7.37
N GLU A 212 19.22 17.99 7.33
CA GLU A 212 18.87 18.84 6.19
C GLU A 212 19.07 17.99 4.94
N PRO A 213 18.02 17.73 4.14
CA PRO A 213 18.07 16.68 3.15
C PRO A 213 19.04 17.09 2.04
N SER A 214 20.31 16.68 2.20
CA SER A 214 21.47 17.15 1.42
C SER A 214 21.41 16.76 -0.05
N ASN A 215 20.48 15.87 -0.41
CA ASN A 215 20.25 15.43 -1.79
C ASN A 215 19.20 16.25 -2.55
N PHE A 216 18.54 17.24 -1.92
CA PHE A 216 17.44 17.97 -2.56
C PHE A 216 17.84 19.34 -3.14
N LYS A 217 19.13 19.68 -3.14
CA LYS A 217 19.61 21.00 -3.62
C LYS A 217 19.70 21.19 -5.14
N ASN A 218 19.37 20.19 -5.96
CA ASN A 218 19.62 20.27 -7.41
C ASN A 218 18.40 20.33 -8.32
N TYR A 219 17.17 20.39 -7.78
CA TYR A 219 16.04 20.82 -8.60
C TYR A 219 15.87 22.33 -8.48
N GLN A 220 16.27 23.07 -9.52
CA GLN A 220 15.76 24.42 -9.75
C GLN A 220 14.26 24.29 -10.07
N LEU A 221 13.44 24.16 -9.04
CA LEU A 221 12.00 24.02 -9.16
C LEU A 221 11.42 25.32 -9.73
N GLN A 222 10.77 25.23 -10.89
CA GLN A 222 9.92 26.29 -11.40
C GLN A 222 8.71 26.39 -10.48
N GLN A 223 8.66 27.45 -9.67
CA GLN A 223 7.60 27.73 -8.70
C GLN A 223 6.20 27.51 -9.32
N ARG A 224 5.35 26.74 -8.65
CA ARG A 224 3.92 26.62 -8.96
C ARG A 224 3.12 27.35 -7.88
N GLN A 225 2.21 28.21 -8.30
CA GLN A 225 1.23 28.82 -7.40
C GLN A 225 0.01 27.89 -7.18
N ASP A 226 -0.19 26.90 -8.05
CA ASP A 226 -1.38 26.05 -8.03
C ASP A 226 -1.15 24.70 -7.35
N SER A 227 -2.23 24.13 -6.81
CA SER A 227 -2.26 22.80 -6.19
C SER A 227 -2.33 21.67 -7.23
N ILE A 228 -1.75 20.52 -6.90
CA ILE A 228 -1.97 19.25 -7.62
C ILE A 228 -3.02 18.43 -6.88
N VAL A 229 -3.99 17.87 -7.61
CA VAL A 229 -5.05 17.01 -7.06
C VAL A 229 -4.94 15.60 -7.62
N MET A 230 -4.82 14.63 -6.72
CA MET A 230 -4.77 13.20 -7.03
C MET A 230 -6.01 12.50 -6.47
N VAL A 231 -6.74 11.79 -7.32
CA VAL A 231 -7.82 10.87 -6.93
C VAL A 231 -7.25 9.46 -6.84
N ILE A 232 -7.44 8.79 -5.70
CA ILE A 232 -6.88 7.48 -5.39
C ILE A 232 -8.02 6.50 -5.14
N ALA A 233 -8.12 5.45 -5.95
CA ALA A 233 -9.09 4.37 -5.78
C ALA A 233 -8.37 3.02 -5.82
N ALA A 234 -8.75 2.10 -4.93
CA ALA A 234 -8.13 0.78 -4.82
C ALA A 234 -9.11 -0.35 -5.11
N GLY A 235 -8.75 -1.31 -5.95
CA GLY A 235 -9.61 -2.42 -6.34
C GLY A 235 -10.01 -3.34 -5.19
N PRO A 236 -10.95 -4.27 -5.40
CA PRO A 236 -11.56 -4.58 -6.68
C PRO A 236 -12.54 -3.51 -7.16
N PHE A 237 -12.61 -3.31 -8.48
CA PHE A 237 -13.52 -2.36 -9.12
C PHE A 237 -14.82 -3.00 -9.59
N GLU A 238 -14.78 -4.30 -9.89
CA GLU A 238 -15.96 -5.13 -10.12
C GLU A 238 -16.55 -5.61 -8.79
N LYS A 239 -17.88 -5.59 -8.68
CA LYS A 239 -18.57 -6.06 -7.48
C LYS A 239 -18.67 -7.58 -7.49
N GLU A 240 -18.33 -8.22 -6.38
CA GLU A 240 -18.45 -9.67 -6.22
C GLU A 240 -19.84 -10.18 -6.64
N GLY A 241 -19.85 -11.20 -7.49
CA GLY A 241 -21.08 -11.83 -8.00
C GLY A 241 -21.92 -10.97 -8.95
N LYS A 242 -21.47 -9.76 -9.32
CA LYS A 242 -22.10 -8.92 -10.33
C LYS A 242 -21.14 -8.67 -11.50
N PHE A 243 -21.73 -8.47 -12.66
CA PHE A 243 -21.01 -8.10 -13.88
C PHE A 243 -20.84 -6.59 -13.94
N GLY A 244 -19.63 -6.15 -14.24
CA GLY A 244 -19.39 -4.79 -14.75
C GLY A 244 -18.67 -3.82 -13.81
N TYR A 245 -18.33 -2.68 -14.40
CA TYR A 245 -17.41 -1.69 -13.86
C TYR A 245 -18.09 -0.34 -13.65
N LYS A 246 -19.43 -0.32 -13.57
CA LYS A 246 -20.26 0.88 -13.35
C LYS A 246 -19.71 1.85 -12.33
N GLY A 247 -19.26 1.36 -11.16
CA GLY A 247 -18.68 2.22 -10.13
C GLY A 247 -17.44 2.94 -10.62
N LEU A 248 -16.50 2.23 -11.24
CA LEU A 248 -15.30 2.84 -11.81
C LEU A 248 -15.66 3.89 -12.87
N PHE A 249 -16.57 3.58 -13.80
CA PHE A 249 -16.98 4.54 -14.84
C PHE A 249 -17.76 5.73 -14.28
N ASN A 250 -18.55 5.55 -13.22
CA ASN A 250 -19.19 6.66 -12.51
C ASN A 250 -18.16 7.61 -11.90
N LEU A 251 -17.06 7.09 -11.33
CA LEU A 251 -15.96 7.93 -10.84
C LEU A 251 -15.33 8.75 -11.97
N VAL A 252 -15.05 8.10 -13.10
CA VAL A 252 -14.48 8.75 -14.28
C VAL A 252 -15.46 9.81 -14.84
N GLU A 253 -16.77 9.55 -14.83
CA GLU A 253 -17.79 10.55 -15.17
C GLU A 253 -17.77 11.76 -14.22
N LYS A 254 -17.69 11.56 -12.89
CA LYS A 254 -17.62 12.68 -11.92
C LYS A 254 -16.40 13.56 -12.20
N ILE A 255 -15.25 12.95 -12.52
CA ILE A 255 -14.02 13.68 -12.92
C ILE A 255 -14.22 14.43 -14.24
N LYS A 256 -14.73 13.75 -15.28
CA LYS A 256 -14.98 14.34 -16.62
C LYS A 256 -15.92 15.54 -16.53
N LYS A 257 -17.01 15.42 -15.75
CA LYS A 257 -18.01 16.47 -15.52
C LYS A 257 -17.49 17.60 -14.61
N LYS A 258 -16.22 17.54 -14.17
CA LYS A 258 -15.56 18.49 -13.27
C LYS A 258 -16.26 18.65 -11.92
N GLN A 259 -16.98 17.61 -11.48
CA GLN A 259 -17.52 17.55 -10.11
C GLN A 259 -16.40 17.28 -9.11
N ILE A 260 -15.31 16.65 -9.56
CA ILE A 260 -14.08 16.41 -8.82
C ILE A 260 -12.93 16.95 -9.67
N SER A 261 -12.09 17.80 -9.09
CA SER A 261 -10.84 18.22 -9.73
C SER A 261 -9.84 17.07 -9.67
N CYS A 262 -9.12 16.80 -10.77
CA CYS A 262 -8.20 15.68 -10.84
C CYS A 262 -7.11 15.95 -11.87
N ASP A 263 -5.86 16.01 -11.42
CA ASP A 263 -4.67 16.03 -12.28
C ASP A 263 -4.11 14.61 -12.45
N ILE A 264 -4.28 13.76 -11.42
CA ILE A 264 -3.79 12.38 -11.38
C ILE A 264 -4.89 11.44 -10.89
N LEU A 265 -5.25 10.43 -11.68
CA LEU A 265 -6.09 9.31 -11.25
C LEU A 265 -5.21 8.10 -10.98
N MET A 266 -5.08 7.72 -9.71
CA MET A 266 -4.33 6.54 -9.27
C MET A 266 -5.28 5.38 -9.01
N LEU A 267 -5.15 4.32 -9.81
CA LEU A 267 -5.91 3.08 -9.71
C LEU A 267 -4.98 2.01 -9.13
N LEU A 268 -5.17 1.68 -7.86
CA LEU A 268 -4.51 0.55 -7.24
C LEU A 268 -5.30 -0.71 -7.62
N GLY A 269 -4.63 -1.71 -8.19
CA GLY A 269 -5.28 -2.97 -8.55
C GLY A 269 -5.87 -3.72 -7.33
N PRO A 270 -6.57 -4.84 -7.56
CA PRO A 270 -6.79 -5.43 -8.87
C PRO A 270 -7.86 -4.66 -9.68
N ILE A 271 -7.57 -4.39 -10.95
CA ILE A 271 -8.59 -3.97 -11.92
C ILE A 271 -9.40 -5.21 -12.33
N LEU A 272 -8.71 -6.25 -12.80
CA LEU A 272 -9.30 -7.57 -13.01
C LEU A 272 -8.91 -8.49 -11.86
N ASP A 273 -9.82 -8.66 -10.91
CA ASP A 273 -9.57 -9.49 -9.72
C ASP A 273 -9.64 -10.99 -10.06
N VAL A 274 -8.59 -11.74 -9.71
CA VAL A 274 -8.53 -13.20 -9.82
C VAL A 274 -9.68 -13.88 -9.05
N GLN A 275 -10.17 -13.27 -7.97
CA GLN A 275 -11.33 -13.78 -7.22
C GLN A 275 -12.63 -13.69 -8.04
N ASN A 276 -12.69 -12.83 -9.06
CA ASN A 276 -13.81 -12.70 -9.98
C ASN A 276 -13.59 -13.47 -11.30
N GLN A 277 -12.60 -14.37 -11.38
CA GLN A 277 -12.27 -15.11 -12.61
C GLN A 277 -13.49 -15.76 -13.27
N GLU A 278 -14.38 -16.41 -12.50
CA GLU A 278 -15.59 -17.04 -13.06
C GLU A 278 -16.53 -16.05 -13.76
N ASN A 279 -16.53 -14.78 -13.35
CA ASN A 279 -17.28 -13.72 -14.01
C ASN A 279 -16.50 -13.19 -15.22
N LEU A 280 -15.19 -12.98 -15.06
CA LEU A 280 -14.33 -12.52 -16.15
C LEU A 280 -14.35 -13.48 -17.34
N ASP A 281 -14.38 -14.78 -17.10
CA ASP A 281 -14.46 -15.83 -18.12
C ASP A 281 -15.73 -15.74 -18.99
N LYS A 282 -16.81 -15.17 -18.45
CA LYS A 282 -18.07 -15.03 -19.20
C LYS A 282 -17.99 -13.93 -20.27
N TYR A 283 -16.97 -13.07 -20.24
CA TYR A 283 -16.77 -12.03 -21.25
C TYR A 283 -16.26 -12.59 -22.58
N ASN A 284 -15.71 -13.82 -22.62
CA ASN A 284 -15.09 -14.42 -23.82
C ASN A 284 -13.98 -13.54 -24.44
N PHE A 285 -13.17 -12.87 -23.60
CA PHE A 285 -11.95 -12.15 -24.00
C PHE A 285 -10.75 -12.71 -23.26
N GLU A 286 -9.57 -12.55 -23.85
CA GLU A 286 -8.33 -12.67 -23.09
C GLU A 286 -8.28 -11.56 -22.04
N TYR A 287 -7.87 -11.88 -20.82
CA TYR A 287 -7.89 -10.89 -19.73
C TYR A 287 -7.06 -9.64 -20.05
N GLU A 288 -5.94 -9.80 -20.78
CA GLU A 288 -5.11 -8.66 -21.19
C GLU A 288 -5.87 -7.73 -22.14
N GLU A 289 -6.61 -8.28 -23.12
CA GLU A 289 -7.44 -7.49 -24.01
C GLU A 289 -8.59 -6.80 -23.26
N PHE A 290 -9.17 -7.47 -22.26
CA PHE A 290 -10.24 -6.88 -21.47
C PHE A 290 -9.74 -5.72 -20.60
N LEU A 291 -8.57 -5.87 -19.97
CA LEU A 291 -7.92 -4.80 -19.22
C LEU A 291 -7.54 -3.62 -20.14
N GLU A 292 -7.02 -3.90 -21.35
CA GLU A 292 -6.76 -2.87 -22.36
C GLU A 292 -8.02 -2.07 -22.70
N LEU A 293 -9.18 -2.72 -22.87
CA LEU A 293 -10.46 -2.06 -23.17
C LEU A 293 -10.92 -1.13 -22.04
N ILE A 294 -10.83 -1.58 -20.78
CA ILE A 294 -11.18 -0.76 -19.62
C ILE A 294 -10.28 0.47 -19.56
N LEU A 295 -8.96 0.27 -19.66
CA LEU A 295 -7.99 1.37 -19.59
C LEU A 295 -8.16 2.34 -20.75
N GLN A 296 -8.42 1.83 -21.97
CA GLN A 296 -8.71 2.65 -23.14
C GLN A 296 -9.92 3.56 -22.90
N ALA A 297 -11.01 3.02 -22.35
CA ALA A 297 -12.20 3.80 -22.07
C ALA A 297 -11.94 4.93 -21.05
N ILE A 298 -11.09 4.69 -20.05
CA ILE A 298 -10.71 5.71 -19.04
C ILE A 298 -9.87 6.83 -19.67
N ILE A 299 -8.82 6.48 -20.43
CA ILE A 299 -7.89 7.47 -21.01
C ILE A 299 -8.56 8.34 -22.08
N GLU A 300 -9.53 7.79 -22.83
CA GLU A 300 -10.28 8.53 -23.86
C GLU A 300 -11.17 9.60 -23.23
N GLU A 301 -11.77 9.29 -22.08
CA GLU A 301 -12.65 10.21 -21.36
C GLU A 301 -11.88 11.23 -20.50
N LEU A 302 -10.64 10.89 -20.12
CA LEU A 302 -9.76 11.74 -19.31
C LEU A 302 -8.41 12.06 -19.99
N PRO A 303 -8.39 12.68 -21.20
CA PRO A 303 -7.14 12.90 -21.95
C PRO A 303 -6.16 13.87 -21.26
N LYS A 304 -6.64 14.65 -20.28
CA LYS A 304 -5.85 15.63 -19.53
C LYS A 304 -5.44 15.18 -18.12
N VAL A 305 -5.85 13.98 -17.73
CA VAL A 305 -5.52 13.40 -16.42
C VAL A 305 -4.42 12.37 -16.61
N GLN A 306 -3.41 12.39 -15.75
CA GLN A 306 -2.44 11.30 -15.68
C GLN A 306 -3.09 10.11 -14.98
N VAL A 307 -3.21 8.98 -15.68
CA VAL A 307 -3.67 7.72 -15.08
C VAL A 307 -2.45 6.92 -14.64
N ILE A 308 -2.41 6.54 -13.36
CA ILE A 308 -1.37 5.66 -12.79
C ILE A 308 -2.04 4.37 -12.34
N VAL A 309 -1.58 3.24 -12.85
CA VAL A 309 -2.05 1.91 -12.46
C VAL A 309 -0.98 1.21 -11.64
N VAL A 310 -1.31 0.88 -10.39
CA VAL A 310 -0.42 0.16 -9.47
C VAL A 310 -0.80 -1.32 -9.48
N ASN A 311 0.19 -2.20 -9.66
CA ASN A 311 -0.04 -3.65 -9.71
C ASN A 311 -0.58 -4.21 -8.38
N SER A 312 -1.13 -5.43 -8.40
CA SER A 312 -1.63 -6.16 -7.22
C SER A 312 -1.34 -7.65 -7.34
N THR A 313 -1.12 -8.36 -6.21
CA THR A 313 -1.01 -9.83 -6.23
C THR A 313 -2.33 -10.53 -6.58
N LYS A 314 -3.45 -9.80 -6.57
CA LYS A 314 -4.78 -10.28 -6.94
C LYS A 314 -5.16 -9.99 -8.40
N GLU A 315 -4.29 -9.31 -9.15
CA GLU A 315 -4.54 -8.99 -10.56
C GLU A 315 -4.37 -10.24 -11.44
N ILE A 316 -5.41 -10.64 -12.17
CA ILE A 316 -5.43 -11.92 -12.91
C ILE A 316 -4.36 -12.00 -14.02
N ASN A 317 -3.93 -10.84 -14.54
CA ASN A 317 -2.92 -10.74 -15.59
C ASN A 317 -1.49 -10.93 -15.09
N THR A 318 -1.28 -11.06 -13.78
CA THR A 318 0.05 -11.28 -13.20
C THR A 318 0.01 -12.35 -12.11
N PHE A 319 1.17 -12.97 -11.88
CA PHE A 319 1.36 -14.01 -10.87
C PHE A 319 2.61 -13.73 -10.01
N HIS A 320 3.17 -12.52 -10.14
CA HIS A 320 4.38 -12.16 -9.40
C HIS A 320 4.04 -11.95 -7.92
N PRO A 321 4.82 -12.51 -6.98
CA PRO A 321 4.74 -12.11 -5.57
C PRO A 321 5.27 -10.70 -5.40
N VAL A 322 4.93 -10.04 -4.29
CA VAL A 322 5.52 -8.76 -3.87
C VAL A 322 7.01 -8.96 -3.55
N PRO A 323 7.94 -8.18 -4.08
CA PRO A 323 7.75 -7.00 -4.94
C PRO A 323 7.39 -7.37 -6.38
N GLN A 324 6.36 -6.72 -6.93
CA GLN A 324 5.85 -6.96 -8.29
C GLN A 324 6.34 -5.88 -9.26
N PRO A 325 6.69 -6.25 -10.51
CA PRO A 325 7.01 -5.26 -11.52
C PRO A 325 5.74 -4.56 -12.03
N PRO A 326 5.90 -3.44 -12.76
CA PRO A 326 4.79 -2.82 -13.49
C PRO A 326 4.09 -3.82 -14.44
N LEU A 327 2.78 -3.63 -14.62
CA LEU A 327 2.04 -4.34 -15.66
C LEU A 327 2.63 -4.01 -17.04
N ASN A 328 2.72 -5.01 -17.90
CA ASN A 328 3.24 -4.84 -19.26
C ASN A 328 2.12 -4.97 -20.27
N ILE A 329 1.26 -3.97 -20.29
CA ILE A 329 0.09 -3.91 -21.16
C ILE A 329 0.24 -2.71 -22.10
N LYS A 330 -0.06 -2.91 -23.38
CA LYS A 330 0.02 -1.83 -24.38
C LYS A 330 -1.38 -1.48 -24.85
N VAL A 331 -1.83 -0.28 -24.49
CA VAL A 331 -3.16 0.20 -24.89
C VAL A 331 -3.15 0.68 -26.35
N GLU A 332 -4.27 0.54 -27.04
CA GLU A 332 -4.42 0.94 -28.45
C GLU A 332 -4.61 2.47 -28.57
N GLN A 333 -3.77 3.13 -29.38
CA GLN A 333 -3.98 4.50 -29.84
C GLN A 333 -3.81 4.58 -31.36
N GLN A 334 -4.75 5.26 -32.03
CA GLN A 334 -4.72 5.44 -33.49
C GLN A 334 -4.54 4.12 -34.28
N LYS A 335 -5.18 3.03 -33.81
CA LYS A 335 -5.07 1.67 -34.37
C LYS A 335 -3.68 1.02 -34.27
N LYS A 336 -2.87 1.43 -33.30
CA LYS A 336 -1.58 0.82 -32.97
C LYS A 336 -1.49 0.61 -31.45
N LYS A 337 -1.04 -0.56 -31.01
CA LYS A 337 -0.70 -0.81 -29.59
C LYS A 337 0.60 -0.07 -29.23
N VAL A 338 0.47 1.09 -28.59
CA VAL A 338 1.60 1.98 -28.23
C VAL A 338 1.47 2.42 -26.78
N GLN A 339 2.58 2.84 -26.18
CA GLN A 339 2.50 3.42 -24.85
C GLN A 339 1.82 4.79 -24.93
N VAL A 340 0.81 4.96 -24.11
CA VAL A 340 0.00 6.17 -24.01
C VAL A 340 0.68 7.15 -23.07
N GLU A 341 0.88 8.40 -23.49
CA GLU A 341 1.63 9.39 -22.71
C GLU A 341 1.02 9.66 -21.32
N ASN A 342 -0.31 9.70 -21.21
CA ASN A 342 -1.02 9.94 -19.95
C ASN A 342 -1.38 8.66 -19.17
N LEU A 343 -0.76 7.52 -19.49
CA LEU A 343 -0.93 6.26 -18.77
C LEU A 343 0.42 5.73 -18.30
N MET A 344 0.53 5.48 -16.99
CA MET A 344 1.72 4.93 -16.36
C MET A 344 1.35 3.67 -15.59
N PHE A 345 2.09 2.59 -15.80
CA PHE A 345 2.05 1.40 -14.95
C PHE A 345 3.23 1.45 -14.00
N VAL A 346 3.01 1.10 -12.74
CA VAL A 346 4.06 1.08 -11.70
C VAL A 346 4.03 -0.22 -10.91
N GLY A 347 5.17 -0.58 -10.32
CA GLY A 347 5.31 -1.78 -9.49
C GLY A 347 4.57 -1.72 -8.16
N ASN A 348 4.68 -2.80 -7.38
CA ASN A 348 4.09 -2.93 -6.05
C ASN A 348 5.08 -3.64 -5.08
N PRO A 349 5.65 -2.96 -4.08
CA PRO A 349 5.54 -1.54 -3.81
C PRO A 349 6.30 -0.66 -4.82
N CYS A 350 6.07 0.65 -4.76
CA CYS A 350 6.89 1.64 -5.47
C CYS A 350 6.97 2.96 -4.69
N ILE A 351 7.97 3.80 -5.04
CA ILE A 351 8.09 5.18 -4.58
C ILE A 351 8.08 6.11 -5.79
N LEU A 352 7.11 7.02 -5.81
CA LEU A 352 6.96 8.05 -6.81
C LEU A 352 7.43 9.40 -6.27
N GLN A 353 8.10 10.19 -7.10
CA GLN A 353 8.33 11.61 -6.87
C GLN A 353 7.33 12.40 -7.71
N ILE A 354 6.56 13.26 -7.04
CA ILE A 354 5.62 14.19 -7.65
C ILE A 354 5.96 15.59 -7.13
N GLU A 355 6.55 16.42 -7.99
CA GLU A 355 7.14 17.72 -7.61
C GLU A 355 8.16 17.56 -6.45
N ASP A 356 7.96 18.19 -5.29
CA ASP A 356 8.77 18.06 -4.07
C ASP A 356 8.30 16.96 -3.11
N MET A 357 7.15 16.31 -3.38
CA MET A 357 6.59 15.26 -2.53
C MET A 357 6.98 13.84 -2.99
N THR A 358 7.33 12.99 -2.03
CA THR A 358 7.49 11.54 -2.22
C THR A 358 6.26 10.76 -1.78
N ILE A 359 5.79 9.84 -2.63
CA ILE A 359 4.67 8.95 -2.33
C ILE A 359 5.15 7.49 -2.41
N GLY A 360 5.15 6.80 -1.27
CA GLY A 360 5.31 5.35 -1.21
C GLY A 360 3.96 4.65 -1.34
N ILE A 361 3.92 3.56 -2.10
CA ILE A 361 2.70 2.81 -2.35
C ILE A 361 2.98 1.34 -2.08
N ILE A 362 2.14 0.71 -1.27
CA ILE A 362 2.10 -0.74 -1.08
C ILE A 362 0.65 -1.19 -1.22
N ASN A 363 0.35 -1.88 -2.32
CA ASN A 363 -1.00 -2.29 -2.67
C ASN A 363 -1.34 -3.68 -2.10
N GLU A 364 -1.14 -3.83 -0.79
CA GLU A 364 -1.41 -5.06 -0.04
C GLU A 364 -1.89 -4.72 1.38
N GLU A 365 -2.54 -5.68 2.04
CA GLU A 365 -3.14 -5.50 3.37
C GLU A 365 -2.13 -5.61 4.54
N VAL A 366 -0.99 -4.92 4.42
CA VAL A 366 0.11 -5.00 5.39
C VAL A 366 -0.32 -4.63 6.81
N ILE A 367 -1.18 -3.61 6.95
CA ILE A 367 -1.63 -3.11 8.26
C ILE A 367 -2.46 -4.15 9.01
N SER A 368 -3.31 -4.90 8.30
CA SER A 368 -4.14 -5.94 8.93
C SER A 368 -3.28 -7.13 9.32
N GLU A 369 -2.28 -7.48 8.49
CA GLU A 369 -1.32 -8.54 8.78
C GLU A 369 -0.48 -8.24 10.02
N ILE A 370 0.17 -7.07 10.08
CA ILE A 370 0.95 -6.61 11.24
C ILE A 370 0.09 -6.69 12.51
N ASN A 371 -1.13 -6.15 12.45
CA ASN A 371 -2.05 -6.18 13.58
C ASN A 371 -2.42 -7.60 14.03
N SER A 372 -2.70 -8.49 13.08
CA SER A 372 -3.07 -9.88 13.38
C SER A 372 -1.91 -10.70 13.95
N GLY A 373 -0.68 -10.40 13.53
CA GLY A 373 0.53 -11.06 14.04
C GLY A 373 1.03 -10.50 15.37
N SER A 374 0.58 -9.30 15.76
CA SER A 374 1.16 -8.54 16.86
C SER A 374 0.83 -9.06 18.26
N GLU A 375 1.79 -8.92 19.16
CA GLU A 375 1.66 -8.97 20.60
C GLU A 375 2.03 -7.61 21.20
N LYS A 376 1.17 -7.12 22.08
CA LYS A 376 1.31 -5.83 22.74
C LYS A 376 1.78 -6.05 24.16
N ILE A 377 2.87 -5.39 24.53
CA ILE A 377 3.44 -5.42 25.87
C ILE A 377 3.19 -4.06 26.52
N GLY A 378 2.64 -4.07 27.74
CA GLY A 378 2.34 -2.84 28.48
C GLY A 378 1.28 -1.96 27.82
N VAL A 379 1.15 -0.73 28.33
CA VAL A 379 0.16 0.24 27.86
C VAL A 379 0.56 0.85 26.53
N GLN A 380 -0.33 0.78 25.53
CA GLN A 380 -0.09 1.32 24.20
C GLN A 380 -0.63 2.75 24.11
N LYS A 381 0.21 3.69 23.67
CA LYS A 381 -0.20 5.09 23.44
C LYS A 381 -1.02 5.27 22.15
N LEU A 382 -0.69 4.49 21.13
CA LEU A 382 -1.33 4.53 19.81
C LEU A 382 -2.45 3.48 19.71
N ASN A 383 -3.45 3.76 18.89
CA ASN A 383 -4.42 2.74 18.54
C ASN A 383 -3.78 1.65 17.65
N LYS A 384 -4.46 0.52 17.46
CA LYS A 384 -3.91 -0.63 16.70
C LYS A 384 -3.43 -0.26 15.29
N ILE A 385 -4.20 0.56 14.56
CA ILE A 385 -3.85 0.97 13.20
C ILE A 385 -2.62 1.87 13.22
N GLU A 386 -2.62 2.91 14.07
CA GLU A 386 -1.48 3.83 14.23
C GLU A 386 -0.21 3.11 14.71
N SER A 387 -0.33 2.14 15.63
CA SER A 387 0.80 1.29 16.02
C SER A 387 1.38 0.56 14.82
N ALA A 388 0.54 -0.08 13.99
CA ALA A 388 0.99 -0.83 12.82
C ALA A 388 1.58 0.07 11.72
N LEU A 389 1.00 1.25 11.48
CA LEU A 389 1.55 2.23 10.54
C LEU A 389 2.92 2.73 11.00
N LYS A 390 3.09 3.00 12.31
CA LYS A 390 4.39 3.36 12.88
C LYS A 390 5.45 2.29 12.63
N GLN A 391 5.06 1.01 12.62
CA GLN A 391 6.00 -0.07 12.32
C GLN A 391 6.58 -0.04 10.91
N ILE A 392 5.84 0.46 9.92
CA ILE A 392 6.37 0.64 8.55
C ILE A 392 7.53 1.64 8.57
N ILE A 393 7.39 2.74 9.32
CA ILE A 393 8.44 3.77 9.48
C ILE A 393 9.62 3.22 10.26
N GLU A 394 9.38 2.65 11.46
CA GLU A 394 10.41 2.15 12.36
C GLU A 394 11.24 1.01 11.73
N GLN A 395 10.63 0.19 10.88
CA GLN A 395 11.31 -0.91 10.18
C GLN A 395 11.81 -0.54 8.79
N LYS A 396 11.57 0.69 8.35
CA LYS A 396 11.99 1.20 7.03
C LYS A 396 11.62 0.27 5.88
N SER A 397 10.41 -0.30 5.95
CA SER A 397 9.97 -1.36 5.05
C SER A 397 8.48 -1.30 4.82
N PHE A 398 8.06 -1.39 3.56
CA PHE A 398 6.67 -1.53 3.16
C PHE A 398 6.05 -2.83 3.68
N VAL A 399 6.87 -3.88 3.89
CA VAL A 399 6.42 -5.21 4.33
C VAL A 399 7.32 -5.70 5.48
N PRO A 400 7.14 -5.17 6.70
CA PRO A 400 7.99 -5.56 7.83
C PRO A 400 7.59 -6.89 8.47
N ILE A 401 6.36 -7.36 8.25
CA ILE A 401 5.87 -8.65 8.76
C ILE A 401 6.40 -9.80 7.91
N ASN A 402 6.86 -10.86 8.57
CA ASN A 402 7.38 -12.06 7.92
C ASN A 402 7.17 -13.30 8.82
N PRO A 403 6.46 -14.34 8.35
CA PRO A 403 5.90 -14.51 7.01
C PRO A 403 4.65 -13.65 6.75
N THR A 404 4.39 -13.35 5.47
CA THR A 404 3.18 -12.65 5.00
C THR A 404 2.07 -13.65 4.62
N LYS A 405 0.81 -13.20 4.59
CA LYS A 405 -0.31 -13.99 4.05
C LYS A 405 -0.45 -13.81 2.54
N PHE A 406 -0.13 -12.63 2.01
CA PHE A 406 0.00 -12.44 0.57
C PHE A 406 1.34 -13.00 0.03
N PRO A 407 1.41 -13.39 -1.26
CA PRO A 407 2.64 -13.88 -1.87
C PRO A 407 3.74 -12.80 -1.83
N CYS A 408 4.85 -13.07 -1.15
CA CYS A 408 5.98 -12.15 -1.02
C CYS A 408 7.33 -12.87 -1.19
N ASP A 409 8.18 -12.37 -2.08
CA ASP A 409 9.56 -12.83 -2.28
C ASP A 409 10.55 -11.97 -1.48
N LEU A 410 10.76 -12.39 -0.24
CA LEU A 410 11.66 -11.75 0.72
C LEU A 410 13.15 -11.80 0.32
N SER A 411 13.52 -12.48 -0.77
CA SER A 411 14.90 -12.38 -1.26
C SER A 411 15.18 -11.09 -2.03
N LYS A 412 14.13 -10.37 -2.38
CA LYS A 412 14.16 -9.06 -3.03
C LYS A 412 13.82 -7.97 -2.03
N GLN A 413 14.32 -8.14 -0.81
CA GLN A 413 13.96 -7.30 0.33
C GLN A 413 14.38 -5.86 0.14
N GLU A 414 15.45 -5.61 -0.62
CA GLU A 414 15.85 -4.27 -1.02
C GLU A 414 14.65 -3.51 -1.61
N PHE A 415 13.84 -4.16 -2.46
CA PHE A 415 12.65 -3.59 -3.12
C PHE A 415 11.45 -3.38 -2.20
N LEU A 416 11.51 -3.88 -0.98
CA LEU A 416 10.50 -3.69 0.05
C LEU A 416 10.94 -2.64 1.07
N ASP A 417 12.23 -2.36 1.14
CA ASP A 417 12.82 -1.42 2.09
C ASP A 417 12.96 -0.02 1.47
N PHE A 418 13.02 1.00 2.32
CA PHE A 418 13.27 2.37 1.90
C PHE A 418 14.26 3.04 2.85
N ASP A 419 15.24 3.76 2.30
CA ASP A 419 16.23 4.44 3.14
C ASP A 419 15.67 5.68 3.83
N GLN A 420 14.83 6.42 3.11
CA GLN A 420 14.11 7.59 3.60
C GLN A 420 12.61 7.30 3.59
N CYS A 421 11.93 7.64 4.68
CA CYS A 421 10.49 7.46 4.77
C CYS A 421 9.80 8.42 3.77
N PRO A 422 8.89 7.92 2.92
CA PRO A 422 8.10 8.78 2.05
C PRO A 422 7.26 9.80 2.83
N ASP A 423 7.02 10.96 2.22
CA ASP A 423 6.15 12.00 2.80
C ASP A 423 4.69 11.52 2.90
N VAL A 424 4.26 10.71 1.93
CA VAL A 424 2.96 10.05 1.89
C VAL A 424 3.14 8.55 1.70
N ILE A 425 2.41 7.73 2.46
CA ILE A 425 2.32 6.29 2.23
C ILE A 425 0.85 5.91 1.97
N ILE A 426 0.59 5.32 0.80
CA ILE A 426 -0.72 4.80 0.43
C ILE A 426 -0.74 3.29 0.69
N THR A 427 -1.65 2.84 1.55
CA THR A 427 -1.84 1.42 1.91
C THR A 427 -3.34 1.10 1.99
N PRO A 428 -3.94 0.55 0.92
CA PRO A 428 -5.35 0.19 0.92
C PRO A 428 -5.61 -1.01 1.84
N SER A 429 -6.78 -1.04 2.47
CA SER A 429 -7.20 -2.14 3.33
C SER A 429 -8.72 -2.19 3.50
N HIS A 430 -9.22 -3.25 4.13
CA HIS A 430 -10.61 -3.35 4.56
C HIS A 430 -10.97 -2.43 5.75
N PHE A 431 -10.00 -1.75 6.36
CA PHE A 431 -10.31 -0.75 7.39
C PHE A 431 -11.04 0.44 6.77
N THR A 432 -11.79 1.17 7.59
CA THR A 432 -12.44 2.42 7.18
C THR A 432 -11.42 3.39 6.58
N GLN A 433 -11.83 4.07 5.50
CA GLN A 433 -11.06 5.13 4.87
C GLN A 433 -10.51 6.12 5.93
N SER A 434 -9.23 6.42 5.84
CA SER A 434 -8.58 7.28 6.83
C SER A 434 -7.28 7.89 6.33
N ALA A 435 -6.96 9.06 6.86
CA ALA A 435 -5.67 9.71 6.72
C ALA A 435 -5.06 9.93 8.12
N LYS A 436 -3.79 9.60 8.30
CA LYS A 436 -3.09 9.67 9.60
C LYS A 436 -1.69 10.24 9.42
N LEU A 437 -1.34 11.23 10.24
CA LEU A 437 0.03 11.77 10.29
C LEU A 437 0.81 11.06 11.41
N ILE A 438 1.91 10.40 11.07
CA ILE A 438 2.79 9.69 12.02
C ILE A 438 4.25 10.03 11.68
N ASP A 439 5.01 10.54 12.66
CA ASP A 439 6.43 10.87 12.54
C ASP A 439 6.80 11.70 11.28
N GLN A 440 5.86 12.56 10.82
CA GLN A 440 5.89 13.42 9.61
C GLN A 440 5.39 12.80 8.30
N THR A 441 5.09 11.51 8.25
CA THR A 441 4.52 10.83 7.08
C THR A 441 2.98 10.81 7.14
N VAL A 442 2.33 11.16 6.04
CA VAL A 442 0.88 11.06 5.86
C VAL A 442 0.53 9.67 5.31
N PHE A 443 -0.11 8.84 6.13
CA PHE A 443 -0.67 7.57 5.70
C PHE A 443 -2.08 7.76 5.15
N ILE A 444 -2.36 7.19 3.99
CA ILE A 444 -3.68 7.22 3.36
C ILE A 444 -4.15 5.79 3.13
N ASN A 445 -5.26 5.43 3.77
CA ASN A 445 -6.05 4.26 3.41
C ASN A 445 -7.26 4.75 2.59
N PRO A 446 -7.26 4.58 1.25
CA PRO A 446 -8.42 4.91 0.43
C PRO A 446 -9.61 3.96 0.65
N GLN A 447 -9.39 2.86 1.38
CA GLN A 447 -10.26 1.68 1.45
C GLN A 447 -10.43 1.01 0.08
N PHE A 448 -10.78 -0.28 0.08
CA PHE A 448 -11.15 -0.95 -1.18
C PHE A 448 -12.45 -0.37 -1.75
N PHE A 449 -12.43 -0.18 -3.07
CA PHE A 449 -13.44 0.54 -3.83
C PHE A 449 -14.76 -0.21 -3.75
N GLN A 450 -14.83 -1.49 -4.10
CA GLN A 450 -16.02 -2.29 -3.82
C GLN A 450 -15.97 -2.84 -2.37
N PRO A 451 -17.12 -2.91 -1.68
CA PRO A 451 -18.49 -2.58 -2.15
C PRO A 451 -18.91 -1.11 -1.92
N ALA A 452 -18.07 -0.29 -1.28
CA ALA A 452 -18.48 1.03 -0.76
C ALA A 452 -18.48 2.16 -1.81
N GLN A 453 -17.83 1.94 -2.94
CA GLN A 453 -17.49 2.90 -4.00
C GLN A 453 -16.83 4.16 -3.46
N GLN A 454 -15.81 3.97 -2.61
CA GLN A 454 -15.06 5.02 -1.94
C GLN A 454 -13.69 5.26 -2.59
N TYR A 455 -13.21 6.48 -2.48
CA TYR A 455 -11.92 6.93 -3.00
C TYR A 455 -11.37 8.06 -2.12
N ALA A 456 -10.04 8.25 -2.14
CA ALA A 456 -9.39 9.37 -1.47
C ALA A 456 -9.04 10.47 -2.49
N ILE A 457 -8.97 11.71 -2.03
CA ILE A 457 -8.51 12.87 -2.81
C ILE A 457 -7.34 13.48 -2.04
N LEU A 458 -6.15 13.41 -2.61
CA LEU A 458 -4.93 14.03 -2.10
C LEU A 458 -4.70 15.35 -2.85
N THR A 459 -4.74 16.47 -2.15
CA THR A 459 -4.40 17.79 -2.67
C THR A 459 -3.05 18.24 -2.11
N PHE A 460 -2.11 18.60 -2.98
CA PHE A 460 -0.78 19.05 -2.62
C PHE A 460 -0.57 20.51 -3.05
N ASN A 461 -0.21 21.40 -2.12
CA ASN A 461 0.12 22.80 -2.40
C ASN A 461 1.57 22.93 -2.88
N GLY A 462 1.79 23.40 -4.11
CA GLY A 462 3.13 23.71 -4.60
C GLY A 462 3.77 24.98 -4.01
N ASN A 463 3.03 25.77 -3.20
CA ASN A 463 3.53 27.02 -2.65
C ASN A 463 4.61 26.81 -1.56
N ASN A 464 5.62 27.68 -1.55
CA ASN A 464 6.81 27.61 -0.70
C ASN A 464 6.64 28.27 0.68
N GLU A 465 5.48 28.83 1.01
CA GLU A 465 5.25 29.43 2.35
C GLU A 465 5.20 28.40 3.49
N LEU A 466 5.08 27.11 3.16
CA LEU A 466 5.03 26.02 4.12
C LEU A 466 6.33 25.22 4.08
N ASP A 467 7.08 25.23 5.18
CA ASP A 467 8.40 24.60 5.24
C ASP A 467 8.34 23.06 5.30
N ILE A 468 7.21 22.47 5.73
CA ILE A 468 7.07 21.02 5.92
C ILE A 468 6.04 20.46 4.94
N ILE A 469 6.41 19.40 4.20
CA ILE A 469 5.55 18.77 3.16
C ILE A 469 4.19 18.34 3.72
N SER A 470 4.13 17.76 4.92
CA SER A 470 2.87 17.36 5.55
C SER A 470 1.90 18.53 5.79
N ARG A 471 2.37 19.78 5.86
CA ARG A 471 1.51 20.97 5.96
C ARG A 471 0.95 21.42 4.61
N LYS A 472 1.57 21.00 3.51
CA LYS A 472 1.12 21.27 2.13
C LYS A 472 0.08 20.27 1.64
N ILE A 473 -0.19 19.20 2.40
CA ILE A 473 -1.04 18.07 2.00
C ILE A 473 -2.40 18.15 2.65
N ARG A 474 -3.47 18.17 1.86
CA ARG A 474 -4.84 17.94 2.31
C ARG A 474 -5.34 16.60 1.77
N VAL A 475 -6.04 15.82 2.61
CA VAL A 475 -6.66 14.57 2.20
C VAL A 475 -8.16 14.63 2.50
N ASP A 476 -8.96 14.45 1.46
CA ASP A 476 -10.42 14.31 1.55
C ASP A 476 -10.82 12.90 1.12
N PHE A 477 -12.06 12.51 1.41
CA PHE A 477 -12.62 11.23 1.01
C PHE A 477 -13.95 11.42 0.30
N GLY A 478 -14.15 10.69 -0.79
CA GLY A 478 -15.37 10.73 -1.56
C GLY A 478 -16.05 9.37 -1.62
N LYS A 479 -17.33 9.40 -1.95
CA LYS A 479 -18.16 8.22 -2.22
C LYS A 479 -18.97 8.48 -3.48
N LEU A 480 -19.26 7.43 -4.25
CA LEU A 480 -20.07 7.55 -5.47
C LEU A 480 -21.56 7.58 -5.20
#